data_AF-A0AAJ4PBR7-F1
#
_entry.id   AF-A0AAJ4PBR7-F1
#
_cell.length_a   1.000
_cell.length_b   1.000
_cell.length_c   1.000
_cell.angle_alpha   90.00
_cell.angle_beta   90.00
_cell.angle_gamma   90.00
#
_symmetry.space_group_name_H-M   'P 1'
#
loop_
_entity.id
_entity.type
_entity.pdbx_description
1 polymer ?
#
loop_
_entity_poly.entity_id
_entity_poly.type
_entity_poly.pdbx_seq_one_letter_code
_entity_poly.pdbx_strand_id
1 'polypeptide(L)'
;MKKLMLITGAILVAVFMGFALFMNQGGGEDKLKRDFTPAEEKIMKDNIYNAEKLKAFDGKDGHKSYVAVDGVVYDVSDVEMWKGGKHNGLEAGKDLTEGFKSSPHSGGFLKELKVVGSYK
;
A
#
# COMPACT_ATOMS: atom_id res chain seq x y z
N MET A 1 -52.01 14.92 -0.36
CA MET A 1 -51.92 13.79 0.60
C MET A 1 -51.48 12.53 -0.13
N LYS A 2 -50.18 12.22 -0.16
CA LYS A 2 -49.65 10.88 -0.43
C LYS A 2 -48.47 10.66 0.52
N LYS A 3 -48.49 9.51 1.18
CA LYS A 3 -47.71 9.16 2.37
C LYS A 3 -46.22 8.98 2.07
N LEU A 4 -45.43 9.37 3.06
CA LEU A 4 -44.11 8.89 3.47
C LEU A 4 -43.75 7.48 2.96
N MET A 5 -42.57 7.33 2.35
CA MET A 5 -41.77 6.10 2.42
C MET A 5 -40.33 6.49 2.77
N LEU A 6 -40.03 6.35 4.06
CA LEU A 6 -38.67 6.23 4.56
C LEU A 6 -38.10 4.94 3.93
N ILE A 7 -37.14 5.08 3.01
CA ILE A 7 -36.30 3.95 2.59
C ILE A 7 -35.23 3.82 3.68
N THR A 8 -35.61 3.17 4.77
CA THR A 8 -34.70 2.69 5.81
C THR A 8 -33.78 1.63 5.22
N GLY A 9 -32.50 1.73 5.58
CA GLY A 9 -31.37 0.97 5.08
C GLY A 9 -31.60 -0.52 4.86
N ALA A 10 -31.34 -0.95 3.62
CA ALA A 10 -31.00 -2.34 3.27
C ALA A 10 -30.35 -2.46 1.87
N ILE A 11 -29.65 -1.42 1.38
CA ILE A 11 -29.01 -1.45 0.03
C ILE A 11 -27.48 -1.27 0.07
N LEU A 12 -26.89 -0.99 1.24
CA LEU A 12 -25.42 -0.82 1.35
C LEU A 12 -24.64 -2.12 1.64
N VAL A 13 -25.31 -3.22 2.06
CA VAL A 13 -24.61 -4.47 2.42
C VAL A 13 -24.43 -5.40 1.21
N ALA A 14 -25.35 -5.39 0.23
CA ALA A 14 -25.28 -6.31 -0.91
C ALA A 14 -24.22 -5.92 -1.97
N VAL A 15 -23.83 -4.64 -2.06
CA VAL A 15 -22.74 -4.22 -2.95
C VAL A 15 -21.37 -4.55 -2.33
N PHE A 16 -21.24 -4.53 -1.00
CA PHE A 16 -20.00 -4.94 -0.32
C PHE A 16 -19.77 -6.45 -0.38
N MET A 17 -20.83 -7.26 -0.29
CA MET A 17 -20.71 -8.73 -0.31
C MET A 17 -20.49 -9.29 -1.73
N GLY A 18 -21.04 -8.64 -2.76
CA GLY A 18 -20.74 -8.96 -4.17
C GLY A 18 -19.36 -8.48 -4.65
N PHE A 19 -18.84 -7.37 -4.09
CA PHE A 19 -17.49 -6.88 -4.38
C PHE A 19 -16.41 -7.78 -3.75
N ALA A 20 -16.70 -8.42 -2.62
CA ALA A 20 -15.81 -9.39 -1.98
C ALA A 20 -15.56 -10.65 -2.83
N LEU A 21 -16.51 -11.05 -3.68
CA LEU A 21 -16.37 -12.25 -4.54
C LEU A 21 -15.44 -12.07 -5.74
N PHE A 22 -15.10 -10.82 -6.11
CA PHE A 22 -14.10 -10.51 -7.14
C PHE A 22 -12.68 -10.26 -6.59
N MET A 23 -12.51 -10.20 -5.25
CA MET A 23 -11.22 -9.99 -4.58
C MET A 23 -10.39 -11.27 -4.41
N ASN A 24 -10.86 -12.41 -4.92
CA ASN A 24 -10.15 -13.68 -4.81
C ASN A 24 -9.05 -13.88 -5.89
N GLN A 25 -8.28 -12.84 -6.20
CA GLN A 25 -7.01 -13.02 -6.90
C GLN A 25 -5.86 -12.95 -5.89
N GLY A 26 -5.60 -14.10 -5.24
CA GLY A 26 -4.36 -14.38 -4.50
C GLY A 26 -4.11 -13.54 -3.25
N GLY A 27 -4.76 -13.89 -2.13
CA GLY A 27 -4.45 -13.34 -0.81
C GLY A 27 -3.37 -14.14 -0.09
N GLY A 28 -2.14 -13.63 0.04
CA GLY A 28 -1.05 -14.30 0.77
C GLY A 28 0.34 -13.90 0.29
N GLU A 29 1.37 -14.70 0.62
CA GLU A 29 2.77 -14.51 0.18
C GLU A 29 2.92 -14.36 -1.35
N ASP A 30 1.98 -14.89 -2.12
CA ASP A 30 1.93 -14.72 -3.58
C ASP A 30 1.84 -13.25 -4.02
N LYS A 31 1.33 -12.35 -3.15
CA LYS A 31 1.33 -10.90 -3.42
C LYS A 31 2.71 -10.27 -3.41
N LEU A 32 3.69 -10.90 -2.76
CA LEU A 32 5.03 -10.36 -2.60
C LEU A 32 5.99 -10.82 -3.69
N LYS A 33 5.66 -11.93 -4.37
CA LYS A 33 6.47 -12.48 -5.46
C LYS A 33 6.56 -11.47 -6.61
N ARG A 34 7.77 -10.95 -6.81
CA ARG A 34 8.10 -10.00 -7.87
C ARG A 34 9.53 -10.24 -8.37
N ASP A 35 9.68 -10.17 -9.68
CA ASP A 35 10.98 -10.02 -10.32
C ASP A 35 11.36 -8.54 -10.40
N PHE A 36 12.63 -8.23 -10.12
CA PHE A 36 13.18 -6.88 -10.21
C PHE A 36 14.02 -6.75 -11.47
N THR A 37 13.97 -5.56 -12.08
CA THR A 37 14.88 -5.25 -13.19
C THR A 37 16.32 -5.10 -12.67
N PRO A 38 17.35 -5.28 -13.51
CA PRO A 38 18.74 -5.07 -13.09
C PRO A 38 19.02 -3.66 -12.54
N ALA A 39 18.26 -2.65 -13.00
CA ALA A 39 18.34 -1.29 -12.48
C ALA A 39 17.80 -1.19 -11.05
N GLU A 40 16.66 -1.81 -10.76
CA GLU A 40 16.08 -1.86 -9.42
C GLU A 40 16.96 -2.66 -8.47
N GLU A 41 17.51 -3.80 -8.90
CA GLU A 41 18.47 -4.58 -8.11
C GLU A 41 19.70 -3.74 -7.75
N LYS A 42 20.23 -2.96 -8.70
CA LYS A 42 21.34 -2.04 -8.44
C LYS A 42 20.95 -0.97 -7.42
N ILE A 43 19.76 -0.37 -7.56
CA ILE A 43 19.23 0.61 -6.59
C ILE A 43 19.11 -0.02 -5.19
N MET A 44 18.58 -1.23 -5.10
CA MET A 44 18.43 -1.97 -3.84
C MET A 44 19.76 -2.29 -3.18
N LYS A 45 20.80 -2.59 -3.98
CA LYS A 45 22.16 -2.84 -3.49
C LYS A 45 22.85 -1.56 -3.00
N ASP A 46 22.67 -0.45 -3.73
CA ASP A 46 23.35 0.81 -3.44
C ASP A 46 22.67 1.59 -2.29
N ASN A 47 21.37 1.41 -2.09
CA ASN A 47 20.59 2.12 -1.08
C ASN A 47 19.94 1.16 -0.10
N ILE A 48 20.56 0.99 1.08
CA ILE A 48 20.00 0.20 2.18
C ILE A 48 19.35 1.15 3.19
N TYR A 49 18.16 0.77 3.64
CA TYR A 49 17.39 1.42 4.69
C TYR A 49 17.25 0.45 5.86
N ASN A 50 17.38 0.98 7.07
CA ASN A 50 16.95 0.32 8.30
C ASN A 50 15.77 1.11 8.89
N ALA A 51 15.23 0.66 10.01
CA ALA A 51 14.10 1.32 10.67
C ALA A 51 14.39 2.80 11.00
N GLU A 52 15.61 3.16 11.39
CA GLU A 52 15.97 4.53 11.76
C GLU A 52 16.00 5.45 10.54
N LYS A 53 16.66 5.03 9.46
CA LYS A 53 16.72 5.79 8.21
C LYS A 53 15.35 5.92 7.56
N LEU A 54 14.55 4.85 7.58
CA LEU A 54 13.23 4.85 6.95
C LEU A 54 12.26 5.84 7.61
N LYS A 55 12.34 6.03 8.95
CA LYS A 55 11.49 6.97 9.69
C LYS A 55 11.57 8.43 9.21
N ALA A 56 12.66 8.83 8.56
CA ALA A 56 12.81 10.19 8.03
C ALA A 56 11.94 10.45 6.77
N PHE A 57 11.34 9.40 6.21
CA PHE A 57 10.52 9.44 4.99
C PHE A 57 9.05 9.22 5.36
N ASP A 58 8.55 10.02 6.29
CA ASP A 58 7.24 9.87 6.90
C ASP A 58 6.12 10.67 6.22
N GLY A 59 6.41 11.39 5.13
CA GLY A 59 5.41 12.16 4.39
C GLY A 59 4.89 13.41 5.08
N LYS A 60 5.49 13.83 6.20
CA LYS A 60 5.10 15.02 6.98
C LYS A 60 6.05 16.16 6.70
N ASP A 61 5.57 17.39 6.90
CA ASP A 61 6.40 18.61 6.81
C ASP A 61 7.22 18.73 5.50
N GLY A 62 6.68 18.18 4.40
CA GLY A 62 7.33 18.18 3.09
C GLY A 62 8.34 17.05 2.86
N HIS A 63 8.54 16.17 3.83
CA HIS A 63 9.31 14.94 3.64
C HIS A 63 8.63 14.03 2.61
N LYS A 64 9.45 13.23 1.92
CA LYS A 64 8.97 12.15 1.06
C LYS A 64 8.26 11.07 1.90
N SER A 65 7.35 10.32 1.29
CA SER A 65 6.66 9.18 1.91
C SER A 65 7.24 7.89 1.35
N TYR A 66 8.03 7.15 2.13
CA TYR A 66 8.54 5.83 1.73
C TYR A 66 7.95 4.73 2.60
N VAL A 67 7.76 3.54 2.03
CA VAL A 67 7.30 2.35 2.75
C VAL A 67 8.19 1.17 2.38
N ALA A 68 8.50 0.31 3.37
CA ALA A 68 9.12 -0.97 3.09
C ALA A 68 8.04 -2.06 2.96
N VAL A 69 8.16 -2.92 1.94
CA VAL A 69 7.34 -4.11 1.75
C VAL A 69 8.26 -5.22 1.25
N ASP A 70 8.32 -6.32 1.99
CA ASP A 70 9.12 -7.51 1.70
C ASP A 70 10.60 -7.20 1.38
N GLY A 71 11.22 -6.41 2.26
CA GLY A 71 12.64 -6.05 2.11
C GLY A 71 12.93 -5.02 1.01
N VAL A 72 11.92 -4.43 0.37
CA VAL A 72 12.08 -3.40 -0.67
C VAL A 72 11.44 -2.09 -0.24
N VAL A 73 12.12 -0.98 -0.46
CA VAL A 73 11.63 0.36 -0.14
C VAL A 73 11.07 1.02 -1.40
N TYR A 74 9.83 1.46 -1.30
CA TYR A 74 9.07 2.11 -2.38
C TYR A 74 8.80 3.57 -2.05
N ASP A 75 8.91 4.42 -3.07
CA ASP A 75 8.45 5.81 -3.01
C ASP A 75 6.95 5.88 -3.32
N VAL A 76 6.16 6.32 -2.33
CA VAL A 76 4.71 6.53 -2.46
C VAL A 76 4.35 8.03 -2.36
N SER A 77 5.33 8.92 -2.48
CA SER A 77 5.13 10.37 -2.28
C SER A 77 4.13 10.98 -3.27
N ASP A 78 4.10 10.47 -4.49
CA ASP A 78 3.24 10.98 -5.56
C ASP A 78 1.90 10.20 -5.64
N VAL A 79 1.64 9.32 -4.67
CA VAL A 79 0.37 8.59 -4.56
C VAL A 79 -0.57 9.40 -3.67
N GLU A 80 -1.65 9.96 -4.23
CA GLU A 80 -2.57 10.85 -3.51
C GLU A 80 -3.15 10.23 -2.21
N MET A 81 -3.34 8.91 -2.18
CA MET A 81 -3.83 8.17 -1.01
C MET A 81 -2.84 8.13 0.17
N TRP A 82 -1.57 8.50 -0.06
CA TRP A 82 -0.49 8.57 0.93
C TRP A 82 -0.14 10.00 1.34
N LYS A 83 -0.92 11.00 0.91
CA LYS A 83 -0.72 12.41 1.27
C LYS A 83 -0.72 12.59 2.79
N GLY A 84 0.30 13.28 3.30
CA GLY A 84 0.52 13.43 4.75
C GLY A 84 1.05 12.16 5.43
N GLY A 85 1.53 11.18 4.65
CA GLY A 85 2.21 9.99 5.14
C GLY A 85 1.31 8.93 5.74
N LYS A 86 0.00 8.95 5.45
CA LYS A 86 -0.97 8.02 6.05
C LYS A 86 -1.87 7.40 5.00
N HIS A 87 -2.15 6.11 5.15
CA HIS A 87 -3.13 5.41 4.33
C HIS A 87 -3.77 4.27 5.12
N ASN A 88 -5.10 4.26 5.26
CA ASN A 88 -5.87 3.19 5.93
C ASN A 88 -5.30 2.76 7.32
N GLY A 89 -4.88 3.74 8.14
CA GLY A 89 -4.31 3.48 9.47
C GLY A 89 -2.84 3.08 9.48
N LEU A 90 -2.21 2.94 8.31
CA LEU A 90 -0.78 2.76 8.15
C LEU A 90 -0.07 4.12 8.01
N GLU A 91 1.21 4.15 8.35
CA GLU A 91 2.04 5.34 8.28
C GLU A 91 3.31 5.05 7.47
N ALA A 92 3.70 6.03 6.63
CA ALA A 92 4.97 6.01 5.93
C ALA A 92 6.15 6.05 6.91
N GLY A 93 7.33 5.71 6.41
CA GLY A 93 8.55 5.59 7.19
C GLY A 93 8.66 4.28 7.97
N LYS A 94 7.93 3.24 7.56
CA LYS A 94 7.86 1.93 8.26
C LYS A 94 7.90 0.76 7.28
N ASP A 95 8.22 -0.42 7.81
CA ASP A 95 7.93 -1.69 7.17
C ASP A 95 6.44 -2.01 7.34
N LEU A 96 5.75 -2.11 6.22
CA LEU A 96 4.32 -2.33 6.11
C LEU A 96 4.01 -3.65 5.41
N THR A 97 4.94 -4.60 5.40
CA THR A 97 4.77 -5.91 4.74
C THR A 97 3.46 -6.59 5.13
N GLU A 98 3.19 -6.71 6.45
CA GLU A 98 1.94 -7.33 6.94
C GLU A 98 0.69 -6.48 6.64
N GLY A 99 0.83 -5.15 6.67
CA GLY A 99 -0.22 -4.23 6.24
C GLY A 99 -0.58 -4.39 4.77
N PHE A 100 0.43 -4.60 3.91
CA PHE A 100 0.22 -4.82 2.48
C PHE A 100 -0.41 -6.20 2.20
N LYS A 101 0.07 -7.27 2.86
CA LYS A 101 -0.51 -8.63 2.74
C LYS A 101 -2.01 -8.64 3.04
N SER A 102 -2.42 -7.94 4.11
CA SER A 102 -3.81 -7.84 4.57
C SER A 102 -4.66 -6.82 3.79
N SER A 103 -4.04 -6.01 2.93
CA SER A 103 -4.75 -5.00 2.13
C SER A 103 -5.53 -5.60 0.95
N PRO A 104 -6.53 -4.89 0.38
CA PRO A 104 -7.21 -5.32 -0.83
C PRO A 104 -6.35 -5.15 -2.11
N HIS A 105 -5.12 -4.64 -2.00
CA HIS A 105 -4.26 -4.44 -3.17
C HIS A 105 -3.62 -5.76 -3.62
N SER A 106 -3.39 -5.87 -4.94
CA SER A 106 -2.60 -6.94 -5.54
C SER A 106 -1.13 -6.56 -5.60
N GLY A 107 -0.24 -7.56 -5.73
CA GLY A 107 1.20 -7.33 -5.92
C GLY A 107 1.54 -6.52 -7.18
N GLY A 108 0.63 -6.45 -8.16
CA GLY A 108 0.79 -5.63 -9.35
C GLY A 108 0.99 -4.14 -9.04
N PHE A 109 0.36 -3.63 -7.98
CA PHE A 109 0.50 -2.24 -7.57
C PHE A 109 1.94 -1.88 -7.18
N LEU A 110 2.67 -2.81 -6.54
CA LEU A 110 4.08 -2.56 -6.19
C LEU A 110 4.93 -2.32 -7.44
N LYS A 111 4.59 -2.95 -8.58
CA LYS A 111 5.33 -2.81 -9.86
C LYS A 111 5.23 -1.42 -10.46
N GLU A 112 4.18 -0.68 -10.11
CA GLU A 112 3.96 0.70 -10.56
C GLU A 112 4.71 1.71 -9.70
N LEU A 113 5.14 1.32 -8.50
CA LEU A 113 5.87 2.16 -7.58
C LEU A 113 7.37 2.16 -7.88
N LYS A 114 7.99 3.33 -7.68
CA LYS A 114 9.43 3.49 -7.80
C LYS A 114 10.15 2.79 -6.65
N VAL A 115 11.02 1.85 -6.97
CA VAL A 115 11.98 1.27 -6.01
C VAL A 115 13.07 2.31 -5.70
N VAL A 116 13.33 2.54 -4.41
CA VAL A 116 14.35 3.49 -3.94
C VAL A 116 15.43 2.85 -3.07
N GLY A 117 15.27 1.58 -2.71
CA GLY A 117 16.29 0.82 -1.98
C GLY A 117 15.79 -0.51 -1.46
N SER A 118 16.64 -1.16 -0.65
CA SER A 118 16.28 -2.34 0.14
C SER A 118 16.11 -1.98 1.61
N TYR A 119 15.34 -2.81 2.34
CA TYR A 119 15.12 -2.68 3.78
C TYR A 119 15.79 -3.86 4.51
N LYS A 120 16.67 -3.55 5.46
CA LYS A 120 17.47 -4.52 6.23
C LYS A 120 17.66 -4.08 7.68
#